data_AF-A0A2U1FHM7-F1
#
_entry.id   AF-A0A2U1FHM7-F1
#
_cell.length_a   1.000
_cell.length_b   1.000
_cell.length_c   1.000
_cell.angle_alpha   90.00
_cell.angle_beta   90.00
_cell.angle_gamma   90.00
#
_symmetry.space_group_name_H-M   'P 1'
#
loop_
_entity.id
_entity.type
_entity.pdbx_description
1 polymer ?
#
loop_
_entity_poly.entity_id
_entity_poly.type
_entity_poly.pdbx_seq_one_letter_code
_entity_poly.pdbx_strand_id
1 'polypeptide(L)'
;MKRLFLLILAFTALFMVGCNDDLSPIGESIQPGSDPVSAKVDTLEFSVKTIEMGDIYNRTNFTLLGDITDPEYGDLKADYIMQLKSPRNFKFKYQPINGRIDSVKLSINYDAWVGDSTALMKVSVYKINKAIPESHYTTQELASLLDETQIIASQAFRAGNDSAFHRVRVPLPKDIGQKIYDLSVNNPSVFDTQESFYNNVFGGLYITTTTGTGVVLNVYNTQMAVYYTYRVTADSTQTATETFVNTSESYQVNHVKNSQIAHLLVPNDSLACVKSPAGVMTQLTISKEQFTDAYTSTLSSNLAWQIGEAQFNVTAEKPAEGLVLSPPPYLLLLPQDSVKSFFEEEQTELSQPKTAFLSSTYNISSREYKFSNISRLLMEHIKNNTEKDANGKPYISKDLVLVLLPVKRQLGGSGSTAYTIRLNNFLFPAGVKLKLGTKDKTARIGVYSMTYTDN
;
A
#
# COMPACT_ATOMS: atom_id res chain seq x y z
N MET A 1 41.31 24.53 -55.38
CA MET A 1 41.17 23.09 -55.01
C MET A 1 42.12 22.64 -53.90
N LYS A 2 43.41 23.02 -53.86
CA LYS A 2 44.34 22.60 -52.78
C LYS A 2 44.05 23.17 -51.38
N ARG A 3 43.46 24.38 -51.25
CA ARG A 3 43.14 24.98 -49.93
C ARG A 3 41.86 24.44 -49.29
N LEU A 4 40.93 23.89 -50.08
CA LEU A 4 39.68 23.31 -49.58
C LEU A 4 39.91 21.89 -49.03
N PHE A 5 40.86 21.14 -49.63
CA PHE A 5 41.21 19.79 -49.20
C PHE A 5 41.98 19.77 -47.86
N LEU A 6 42.80 20.80 -47.60
CA LEU A 6 43.53 20.97 -46.32
C LEU A 6 42.60 21.34 -45.15
N LEU A 7 41.51 22.05 -45.42
CA LEU A 7 40.49 22.39 -44.40
C LEU A 7 39.61 21.19 -44.04
N ILE A 8 39.29 20.33 -45.00
CA ILE A 8 38.52 19.10 -44.76
C ILE A 8 39.37 18.08 -43.99
N LEU A 9 40.66 17.96 -44.28
CA LEU A 9 41.57 17.05 -43.57
C LEU A 9 41.83 17.49 -42.11
N ALA A 10 41.85 18.80 -41.84
CA ALA A 10 41.99 19.35 -40.49
C ALA A 10 40.70 19.17 -39.65
N PHE A 11 39.52 19.19 -40.27
CA PHE A 11 38.25 19.00 -39.57
C PHE A 11 37.95 17.53 -39.24
N THR A 12 38.47 16.57 -40.01
CA THR A 12 38.33 15.13 -39.71
C THR A 12 39.25 14.63 -38.61
N ALA A 13 40.34 15.35 -38.28
CA ALA A 13 41.24 14.96 -37.19
C ALA A 13 40.67 15.30 -35.78
N LEU A 14 39.65 16.16 -35.70
CA LEU A 14 39.00 16.54 -34.43
C LEU A 14 37.92 15.56 -33.95
N PHE A 15 37.55 14.55 -34.74
CA PHE A 15 36.54 13.55 -34.37
C PHE A 15 37.12 12.19 -33.94
N MET A 16 38.45 12.04 -33.90
CA MET A 16 39.12 10.81 -33.40
C MET A 16 39.89 11.01 -32.09
N VAL A 17 39.59 12.07 -31.33
CA VAL A 17 39.91 12.10 -29.89
C VAL A 17 38.64 11.68 -29.17
N GLY A 18 38.35 10.38 -29.19
CA GLY A 18 37.51 9.79 -28.16
C GLY A 18 38.18 10.06 -26.82
N CYS A 19 37.39 10.49 -25.82
CA CYS A 19 37.84 10.58 -24.44
C CYS A 19 38.60 9.31 -24.08
N ASN A 20 39.91 9.44 -23.88
CA ASN A 20 40.65 8.47 -23.09
C ASN A 20 40.17 8.67 -21.66
N ASP A 21 39.44 7.72 -21.10
CA ASP A 21 39.03 7.68 -19.68
C ASP A 21 40.22 7.32 -18.78
N ASP A 22 41.40 7.89 -19.04
CA ASP A 22 42.43 8.00 -18.03
C ASP A 22 42.06 9.21 -17.17
N LEU A 23 41.46 8.92 -16.01
CA LEU A 23 41.34 9.85 -14.90
C LEU A 23 42.72 10.48 -14.66
N SER A 24 42.88 11.71 -15.15
CA SER A 24 44.10 12.48 -14.92
C SER A 24 44.26 12.69 -13.40
N PRO A 25 45.44 12.49 -12.80
CA PRO A 25 45.65 12.52 -11.35
C PRO A 25 45.73 13.95 -10.82
N ILE A 26 44.82 14.83 -11.25
CA ILE A 26 44.67 16.19 -10.77
C ILE A 26 43.90 16.11 -9.44
N GLY A 27 44.59 15.60 -8.41
CA GLY A 27 44.03 15.39 -7.07
C GLY A 27 44.92 14.51 -6.19
N GLU A 28 45.51 13.46 -6.76
CA GLU A 28 46.45 12.56 -6.04
C GLU A 28 47.71 13.30 -5.57
N SER A 29 48.14 14.35 -6.29
CA SER A 29 49.33 15.13 -5.92
C SER A 29 49.17 16.03 -4.70
N ILE A 30 47.96 16.13 -4.12
CA ILE A 30 47.66 16.96 -2.93
C ILE A 30 47.39 16.09 -1.70
N GLN A 31 47.21 14.77 -1.86
CA GLN A 31 47.02 13.85 -0.74
C GLN A 31 48.34 13.60 0.00
N PRO A 32 48.35 13.63 1.35
CA PRO A 32 49.48 13.12 2.12
C PRO A 32 49.72 11.65 1.76
N GLY A 33 50.98 11.23 1.59
CA GLY A 33 51.33 9.86 1.20
C GLY A 33 50.89 8.75 2.18
N SER A 34 50.29 9.12 3.31
CA SER A 34 49.72 8.23 4.33
C SER A 34 48.22 7.99 4.18
N ASP A 35 47.54 8.60 3.20
CA ASP A 35 46.07 8.53 3.04
C ASP A 35 45.62 8.41 1.56
N PRO A 36 45.95 7.31 0.88
CA PRO A 36 45.42 7.05 -0.47
C PRO A 36 43.96 6.60 -0.38
N VAL A 37 43.04 7.47 -0.81
CA VAL A 37 41.64 7.12 -1.01
C VAL A 37 41.48 6.52 -2.39
N SER A 38 41.24 5.22 -2.49
CA SER A 38 41.00 4.58 -3.79
C SER A 38 39.50 4.38 -4.01
N ALA A 39 39.05 4.76 -5.21
CA ALA A 39 37.68 4.65 -5.66
C ALA A 39 37.50 3.44 -6.59
N LYS A 40 36.47 2.63 -6.36
CA LYS A 40 36.12 1.48 -7.20
C LYS A 40 34.65 1.53 -7.59
N VAL A 41 34.38 1.31 -8.87
CA VAL A 41 33.04 1.09 -9.40
C VAL A 41 32.82 -0.43 -9.52
N ASP A 42 31.75 -0.92 -8.91
CA ASP A 42 31.30 -2.29 -9.06
C ASP A 42 29.83 -2.33 -9.53
N THR A 43 29.33 -3.48 -9.96
CA THR A 43 27.94 -3.66 -10.37
C THR A 43 27.32 -4.83 -9.64
N LEU A 44 26.23 -4.56 -8.92
CA LEU A 44 25.40 -5.61 -8.32
C LEU A 44 24.19 -5.87 -9.20
N GLU A 45 23.86 -7.14 -9.40
CA GLU A 45 22.69 -7.56 -10.16
C GLU A 45 21.64 -8.15 -9.22
N PHE A 46 20.40 -7.73 -9.36
CA PHE A 46 19.28 -8.34 -8.65
C PHE A 46 18.73 -9.54 -9.44
N SER A 47 18.50 -10.64 -8.73
CA SER A 47 17.47 -11.61 -9.13
C SER A 47 16.10 -11.05 -8.77
N VAL A 48 15.17 -11.10 -9.71
CA VAL A 48 13.86 -10.45 -9.59
C VAL A 48 12.75 -11.46 -9.74
N LYS A 49 11.76 -11.41 -8.82
CA LYS A 49 10.58 -12.27 -8.86
C LYS A 49 9.34 -11.50 -8.43
N THR A 50 8.21 -11.79 -9.04
CA THR A 50 6.90 -11.43 -8.49
C THR A 50 6.50 -12.49 -7.48
N ILE A 51 6.11 -12.08 -6.27
CA ILE A 51 5.61 -12.97 -5.22
C ILE A 51 4.26 -12.49 -4.68
N GLU A 52 3.48 -13.38 -4.10
CA GLU A 52 2.26 -12.99 -3.40
C GLU A 52 2.59 -12.12 -2.18
N MET A 53 1.79 -11.07 -1.97
CA MET A 53 1.97 -10.17 -0.84
C MET A 53 1.44 -10.78 0.47
N GLY A 54 0.47 -11.69 0.38
CA GLY A 54 -0.28 -12.20 1.52
C GLY A 54 -1.23 -11.16 2.12
N ASP A 55 -1.68 -11.42 3.35
CA ASP A 55 -2.54 -10.50 4.08
C ASP A 55 -1.78 -9.22 4.48
N ILE A 56 -2.42 -8.06 4.32
CA ILE A 56 -1.80 -6.76 4.55
C ILE A 56 -2.37 -6.08 5.79
N TYR A 57 -1.49 -5.39 6.52
CA TYR A 57 -1.86 -4.62 7.70
C TYR A 57 -2.62 -3.34 7.31
N ASN A 58 -3.81 -3.16 7.88
CA ASN A 58 -4.72 -2.03 7.74
C ASN A 58 -5.26 -1.57 9.10
N ARG A 59 -4.62 -0.53 9.67
CA ARG A 59 -5.12 0.14 10.88
C ARG A 59 -6.04 1.34 10.58
N THR A 60 -6.40 1.56 9.33
CA THR A 60 -7.25 2.69 8.92
C THR A 60 -8.72 2.30 8.88
N ASN A 61 -9.64 3.26 8.86
CA ASN A 61 -11.09 2.98 8.75
C ASN A 61 -11.52 2.73 7.31
N PHE A 62 -10.56 2.79 6.39
CA PHE A 62 -10.84 2.55 4.99
C PHE A 62 -11.07 1.07 4.78
N THR A 63 -12.19 0.80 4.15
CA THR A 63 -12.60 -0.52 3.67
C THR A 63 -12.90 -0.41 2.19
N LEU A 64 -12.98 -1.54 1.50
CA LEU A 64 -13.29 -1.57 0.08
C LEU A 64 -14.59 -2.34 -0.14
N LEU A 65 -15.37 -1.90 -1.14
CA LEU A 65 -16.60 -2.57 -1.53
C LEU A 65 -16.74 -2.64 -3.04
N GLY A 66 -16.75 -3.84 -3.58
CA GLY A 66 -17.08 -4.06 -4.97
C GLY A 66 -16.34 -5.22 -5.63
N ASP A 67 -16.52 -5.31 -6.93
CA ASP A 67 -15.90 -6.31 -7.79
C ASP A 67 -15.41 -5.61 -9.05
N ILE A 68 -14.20 -5.95 -9.48
CA ILE A 68 -13.60 -5.40 -10.71
C ILE A 68 -12.70 -6.44 -11.36
N THR A 69 -12.66 -6.42 -12.68
CA THR A 69 -11.79 -7.26 -13.49
C THR A 69 -10.86 -6.37 -14.28
N ASP A 70 -9.57 -6.62 -14.16
CA ASP A 70 -8.53 -5.99 -14.98
C ASP A 70 -7.93 -7.06 -15.91
N PRO A 71 -7.83 -6.80 -17.22
CA PRO A 71 -7.37 -7.82 -18.17
C PRO A 71 -5.90 -8.22 -17.97
N GLU A 72 -5.10 -7.39 -17.29
CA GLU A 72 -3.70 -7.68 -16.97
C GLU A 72 -3.52 -8.15 -15.54
N TYR A 73 -4.21 -7.53 -14.58
CA TYR A 73 -4.02 -7.79 -13.15
C TYR A 73 -5.03 -8.76 -12.54
N GLY A 74 -5.94 -9.33 -13.34
CA GLY A 74 -6.93 -10.30 -12.89
C GLY A 74 -8.12 -9.68 -12.16
N ASP A 75 -8.83 -10.52 -11.41
CA ASP A 75 -10.03 -10.14 -10.69
C ASP A 75 -9.70 -9.68 -9.26
N LEU A 76 -10.46 -8.69 -8.80
CA LEU A 76 -10.45 -8.22 -7.42
C LEU A 76 -11.88 -8.12 -6.90
N LYS A 77 -12.17 -8.87 -5.83
CA LYS A 77 -13.37 -8.71 -5.00
C LYS A 77 -12.96 -8.12 -3.66
N ALA A 78 -13.71 -7.13 -3.20
CA ALA A 78 -13.54 -6.61 -1.86
C ALA A 78 -14.89 -6.41 -1.17
N ASP A 79 -14.94 -6.86 0.08
CA ASP A 79 -16.07 -6.70 0.98
C ASP A 79 -15.58 -6.65 2.42
N TYR A 80 -16.47 -6.32 3.35
CA TYR A 80 -16.04 -6.08 4.73
C TYR A 80 -17.11 -6.43 5.76
N ILE A 81 -16.62 -6.80 6.93
CA ILE A 81 -17.40 -6.99 8.14
C ILE A 81 -17.11 -5.81 9.07
N MET A 82 -18.16 -5.29 9.71
CA MET A 82 -18.05 -4.17 10.62
C MET A 82 -19.06 -4.28 11.77
N GLN A 83 -18.79 -3.53 12.84
CA GLN A 83 -19.73 -3.29 13.91
C GLN A 83 -20.07 -1.79 13.99
N LEU A 84 -21.34 -1.49 14.29
CA LEU A 84 -21.73 -0.12 14.61
C LEU A 84 -21.55 0.13 16.10
N LYS A 85 -21.18 1.36 16.45
CA LYS A 85 -21.11 1.81 17.84
C LYS A 85 -22.35 2.58 18.26
N SER A 86 -22.74 2.38 19.52
CA SER A 86 -23.78 3.16 20.20
C SER A 86 -23.14 4.16 21.17
N PRO A 87 -23.67 5.38 21.32
CA PRO A 87 -23.35 6.21 22.48
C PRO A 87 -23.61 5.44 23.79
N ARG A 88 -22.77 5.67 24.81
CA ARG A 88 -22.98 5.11 26.14
C ARG A 88 -24.29 5.65 26.71
N ASN A 89 -25.09 4.79 27.34
CA ASN A 89 -26.39 5.13 27.94
C ASN A 89 -27.35 5.74 26.89
N PHE A 90 -27.27 5.27 25.64
CA PHE A 90 -28.04 5.81 24.53
C PHE A 90 -29.55 5.82 24.82
N LYS A 91 -30.17 6.95 24.46
CA LYS A 91 -31.62 7.14 24.43
C LYS A 91 -31.95 7.99 23.22
N PHE A 92 -33.14 7.80 22.67
CA PHE A 92 -33.67 8.69 21.65
C PHE A 92 -33.80 10.10 22.22
N LYS A 93 -33.35 11.10 21.47
CA LYS A 93 -33.37 12.51 21.89
C LYS A 93 -34.79 13.01 22.16
N TYR A 94 -35.75 12.57 21.34
CA TYR A 94 -37.16 12.87 21.52
C TYR A 94 -38.00 11.59 21.44
N GLN A 95 -39.20 11.62 22.04
CA GLN A 95 -40.12 10.50 21.94
C GLN A 95 -40.79 10.48 20.56
N PRO A 96 -40.66 9.40 19.77
CA PRO A 96 -41.40 9.23 18.54
C PRO A 96 -42.92 9.25 18.76
N ILE A 97 -43.66 9.77 17.79
CA ILE A 97 -45.13 9.76 17.82
C ILE A 97 -45.62 8.30 17.93
N ASN A 98 -46.45 8.05 18.94
CA ASN A 98 -46.99 6.72 19.26
C ASN A 98 -45.91 5.65 19.50
N GLY A 99 -44.67 6.07 19.84
CA GLY A 99 -43.54 5.16 20.02
C GLY A 99 -43.11 4.44 18.73
N ARG A 100 -43.39 5.01 17.55
CA ARG A 100 -43.06 4.41 16.25
C ARG A 100 -42.02 5.22 15.48
N ILE A 101 -41.03 4.53 14.94
CA ILE A 101 -40.03 5.12 14.04
C ILE A 101 -40.54 5.16 12.58
N ASP A 102 -39.99 6.06 11.77
CA ASP A 102 -40.42 6.26 10.38
C ASP A 102 -39.69 5.35 9.41
N SER A 103 -38.35 5.30 9.50
CA SER A 103 -37.50 4.51 8.61
C SER A 103 -36.08 4.30 9.15
N VAL A 104 -35.37 3.33 8.58
CA VAL A 104 -33.94 3.07 8.88
C VAL A 104 -33.17 3.07 7.58
N LYS A 105 -32.00 3.72 7.54
CA LYS A 105 -31.12 3.76 6.37
C LYS A 105 -29.68 3.50 6.76
N LEU A 106 -29.01 2.61 6.03
CA LEU A 106 -27.55 2.48 6.05
C LEU A 106 -26.96 3.38 4.96
N SER A 107 -25.98 4.20 5.30
CA SER A 107 -25.19 4.99 4.35
C SER A 107 -23.77 4.46 4.32
N ILE A 108 -23.34 3.99 3.16
CA ILE A 108 -21.96 3.58 2.87
C ILE A 108 -21.30 4.76 2.16
N ASN A 109 -20.49 5.53 2.87
CA ASN A 109 -19.85 6.74 2.37
C ASN A 109 -18.45 6.39 1.85
N TYR A 110 -18.14 6.89 0.64
CA TYR A 110 -16.86 6.65 -0.03
C TYR A 110 -16.27 7.97 -0.53
N ASP A 111 -14.96 8.02 -0.73
CA ASP A 111 -14.25 9.22 -1.20
C ASP A 111 -13.66 9.05 -2.61
N ALA A 112 -13.51 7.82 -3.07
CA ALA A 112 -13.01 7.46 -4.38
C ALA A 112 -13.57 6.10 -4.83
N TRP A 113 -13.42 5.80 -6.11
CA TRP A 113 -13.67 4.47 -6.67
C TRP A 113 -12.73 4.19 -7.84
N VAL A 114 -12.49 2.92 -8.13
CA VAL A 114 -11.83 2.46 -9.37
C VAL A 114 -12.87 1.84 -10.28
N GLY A 115 -12.71 2.03 -11.60
CA GLY A 115 -13.54 1.39 -12.61
C GLY A 115 -14.59 2.29 -13.26
N ASP A 116 -15.59 1.66 -13.87
CA ASP A 116 -16.63 2.34 -14.66
C ASP A 116 -17.78 2.78 -13.77
N SER A 117 -17.92 4.09 -13.56
CA SER A 117 -19.00 4.67 -12.76
C SER A 117 -20.41 4.39 -13.31
N THR A 118 -20.54 4.03 -14.60
CA THR A 118 -21.83 3.69 -15.21
C THR A 118 -22.27 2.25 -14.93
N ALA A 119 -21.36 1.40 -14.46
CA ALA A 119 -21.64 0.01 -14.12
C ALA A 119 -22.66 -0.08 -12.97
N LEU A 120 -23.75 -0.83 -13.21
CA LEU A 120 -24.78 -1.06 -12.21
C LEU A 120 -24.37 -2.22 -11.29
N MET A 121 -24.11 -1.90 -10.03
CA MET A 121 -23.75 -2.83 -8.97
C MET A 121 -24.93 -3.06 -8.03
N LYS A 122 -24.94 -4.16 -7.29
CA LYS A 122 -25.91 -4.43 -6.21
C LYS A 122 -25.17 -4.74 -4.93
N VAL A 123 -25.28 -3.86 -3.94
CA VAL A 123 -24.82 -4.12 -2.57
C VAL A 123 -25.83 -4.98 -1.85
N SER A 124 -25.37 -5.90 -1.03
CA SER A 124 -26.17 -6.72 -0.12
C SER A 124 -25.57 -6.64 1.28
N VAL A 125 -26.45 -6.50 2.26
CA VAL A 125 -26.10 -6.38 3.66
C VAL A 125 -26.65 -7.59 4.38
N TYR A 126 -25.78 -8.28 5.12
CA TYR A 126 -26.11 -9.45 5.93
C TYR A 126 -25.86 -9.12 7.40
N LYS A 127 -26.66 -9.73 8.27
CA LYS A 127 -26.44 -9.66 9.71
C LYS A 127 -25.42 -10.71 10.15
N ILE A 128 -24.51 -10.33 11.04
CA ILE A 128 -23.57 -11.24 11.71
C ILE A 128 -23.86 -11.24 13.21
N ASN A 129 -23.97 -12.43 13.79
CA ASN A 129 -24.10 -12.64 15.23
C ASN A 129 -22.86 -13.28 15.88
N LYS A 130 -21.84 -13.64 15.07
CA LYS A 130 -20.56 -14.18 15.55
C LYS A 130 -19.61 -13.05 15.91
N ALA A 131 -18.82 -13.26 16.97
CA ALA A 131 -17.77 -12.32 17.36
C ALA A 131 -16.85 -12.02 16.17
N ILE A 132 -16.60 -10.73 15.93
CA ILE A 132 -15.68 -10.26 14.89
C ILE A 132 -14.26 -10.38 15.46
N PRO A 133 -13.32 -11.06 14.77
CA PRO A 133 -11.97 -11.22 15.27
C PRO A 133 -11.26 -9.86 15.38
N GLU A 134 -10.49 -9.70 16.45
CA GLU A 134 -9.56 -8.58 16.61
C GLU A 134 -8.35 -8.81 15.70
N SER A 135 -8.43 -8.27 14.48
CA SER A 135 -7.33 -8.29 13.54
C SER A 135 -7.27 -6.96 12.78
N HIS A 136 -6.05 -6.48 12.59
CA HIS A 136 -5.75 -5.36 11.71
C HIS A 136 -5.31 -5.83 10.33
N TYR A 137 -5.34 -7.13 10.03
CA TYR A 137 -4.99 -7.66 8.73
C TYR A 137 -6.22 -7.84 7.84
N THR A 138 -6.03 -7.67 6.53
CA THR A 138 -6.99 -8.20 5.55
C THR A 138 -7.07 -9.72 5.65
N THR A 139 -8.11 -10.32 5.08
CA THR A 139 -8.22 -11.77 4.92
C THR A 139 -8.68 -12.12 3.51
N GLN A 140 -8.28 -13.29 3.01
CA GLN A 140 -8.85 -13.89 1.80
C GLN A 140 -9.96 -14.90 2.10
N GLU A 141 -10.20 -15.21 3.38
CA GLU A 141 -11.20 -16.16 3.83
C GLU A 141 -12.18 -15.52 4.83
N LEU A 142 -13.47 -15.61 4.53
CA LEU A 142 -14.57 -15.13 5.39
C LEU A 142 -15.50 -16.23 5.89
N ALA A 143 -15.39 -17.46 5.37
CA ALA A 143 -16.39 -18.50 5.55
C ALA A 143 -16.68 -18.83 7.03
N SER A 144 -15.67 -18.76 7.90
CA SER A 144 -15.83 -19.00 9.35
C SER A 144 -16.72 -17.96 10.04
N LEU A 145 -16.78 -16.73 9.51
CA LEU A 145 -17.47 -15.58 10.09
C LEU A 145 -18.90 -15.40 9.55
N LEU A 146 -19.24 -16.04 8.43
CA LEU A 146 -20.55 -15.93 7.82
C LEU A 146 -21.48 -17.02 8.38
N ASP A 147 -22.71 -16.63 8.71
CA ASP A 147 -23.86 -17.55 8.83
C ASP A 147 -24.73 -17.25 7.62
N GLU A 148 -24.61 -18.04 6.55
CA GLU A 148 -25.03 -17.70 5.17
C GLU A 148 -26.55 -17.55 4.93
N THR A 149 -27.38 -17.13 5.89
CA THR A 149 -28.85 -17.15 5.71
C THR A 149 -29.61 -15.88 6.09
N GLN A 150 -28.98 -14.77 6.48
CA GLN A 150 -29.73 -13.56 6.85
C GLN A 150 -29.29 -12.30 6.09
N ILE A 151 -29.63 -12.24 4.81
CA ILE A 151 -29.68 -10.96 4.09
C ILE A 151 -30.75 -10.07 4.74
N ILE A 152 -30.38 -8.85 5.11
CA ILE A 152 -31.31 -7.88 5.71
C ILE A 152 -31.70 -6.78 4.71
N ALA A 153 -30.84 -6.48 3.73
CA ALA A 153 -31.15 -5.50 2.71
C ALA A 153 -30.29 -5.69 1.45
N SER A 154 -30.79 -5.17 0.33
CA SER A 154 -29.99 -4.99 -0.88
C SER A 154 -30.40 -3.72 -1.60
N GLN A 155 -29.46 -3.13 -2.34
CA GLN A 155 -29.71 -1.90 -3.10
C GLN A 155 -28.83 -1.88 -4.36
N ALA A 156 -29.44 -1.55 -5.49
CA ALA A 156 -28.68 -1.26 -6.70
C ALA A 156 -28.04 0.13 -6.61
N PHE A 157 -26.78 0.26 -7.03
CA PHE A 157 -26.04 1.51 -7.04
C PHE A 157 -25.15 1.62 -8.27
N ARG A 158 -24.76 2.86 -8.58
CA ARG A 158 -23.68 3.21 -9.49
C ARG A 158 -22.68 4.05 -8.71
N ALA A 159 -21.39 3.91 -8.99
CA ALA A 159 -20.43 4.89 -8.48
C ALA A 159 -20.71 6.23 -9.17
N GLY A 160 -20.53 7.33 -8.46
CA GLY A 160 -20.79 8.62 -9.07
C GLY A 160 -20.60 9.80 -8.13
N ASN A 161 -20.51 10.96 -8.77
CA ASN A 161 -20.38 12.23 -8.08
C ASN A 161 -21.76 12.76 -7.70
N ASP A 162 -22.28 12.33 -6.55
CA ASP A 162 -23.36 13.09 -5.90
C ASP A 162 -22.76 14.39 -5.33
N SER A 163 -23.39 15.53 -5.60
CA SER A 163 -22.79 16.87 -5.55
C SER A 163 -22.39 17.39 -4.16
N ALA A 164 -22.58 16.58 -3.10
CA ALA A 164 -22.17 16.92 -1.74
C ALA A 164 -21.45 15.77 -1.01
N PHE A 165 -21.86 14.51 -1.21
CA PHE A 165 -21.29 13.35 -0.51
C PHE A 165 -21.49 12.06 -1.33
N HIS A 166 -20.41 11.39 -1.72
CA HIS A 166 -20.53 10.07 -2.37
C HIS A 166 -21.01 9.03 -1.35
N ARG A 167 -22.22 8.51 -1.57
CA ARG A 167 -22.78 7.49 -0.68
C ARG A 167 -23.71 6.53 -1.41
N VAL A 168 -23.69 5.27 -0.98
CA VAL A 168 -24.73 4.29 -1.29
C VAL A 168 -25.71 4.26 -0.12
N ARG A 169 -26.98 4.58 -0.36
CA ARG A 169 -28.05 4.55 0.67
C ARG A 169 -28.83 3.26 0.55
N VAL A 170 -28.72 2.37 1.53
CA VAL A 170 -29.43 1.10 1.59
C VAL A 170 -30.57 1.21 2.61
N PRO A 171 -31.85 1.16 2.20
CA PRO A 171 -32.96 1.06 3.15
C PRO A 171 -32.86 -0.22 3.96
N LEU A 172 -32.92 -0.12 5.29
CA LEU A 172 -32.95 -1.28 6.18
C LEU A 172 -34.38 -1.57 6.66
N PRO A 173 -34.68 -2.82 7.03
CA PRO A 173 -35.93 -3.18 7.70
C PRO A 173 -36.22 -2.29 8.92
N LYS A 174 -37.49 -1.86 9.08
CA LYS A 174 -37.88 -0.92 10.15
C LYS A 174 -37.84 -1.55 11.55
N ASP A 175 -38.07 -2.85 11.63
CA ASP A 175 -38.00 -3.66 12.85
C ASP A 175 -36.64 -3.54 13.56
N ILE A 176 -35.55 -3.39 12.82
CA ILE A 176 -34.22 -3.10 13.36
C ILE A 176 -34.24 -1.81 14.20
N GLY A 177 -34.71 -0.70 13.62
CA GLY A 177 -34.74 0.60 14.30
C GLY A 177 -35.78 0.64 15.41
N GLN A 178 -36.91 -0.05 15.22
CA GLN A 178 -37.94 -0.18 16.24
C GLN A 178 -37.42 -0.97 17.45
N LYS A 179 -36.68 -2.07 17.24
CA LYS A 179 -36.03 -2.81 18.33
C LYS A 179 -35.10 -1.93 19.16
N ILE A 180 -34.30 -1.08 18.50
CA ILE A 180 -33.40 -0.14 19.19
C ILE A 180 -34.21 0.85 20.05
N TYR A 181 -35.30 1.42 19.51
CA TYR A 181 -36.17 2.30 20.26
C TYR A 181 -36.80 1.59 21.48
N ASP A 182 -37.42 0.43 21.26
CA ASP A 182 -38.11 -0.32 22.30
C ASP A 182 -37.16 -0.73 23.44
N LEU A 183 -35.93 -1.16 23.11
CA LEU A 183 -34.90 -1.46 24.11
C LEU A 183 -34.43 -0.20 24.85
N SER A 184 -34.29 0.93 24.17
CA SER A 184 -33.85 2.18 24.82
C SER A 184 -34.84 2.68 25.89
N VAL A 185 -36.12 2.30 25.76
CA VAL A 185 -37.19 2.61 26.72
C VAL A 185 -37.31 1.52 27.79
N ASN A 186 -37.39 0.26 27.39
CA ASN A 186 -37.78 -0.84 28.27
C ASN A 186 -36.60 -1.56 28.93
N ASN A 187 -35.41 -1.50 28.35
CA ASN A 187 -34.20 -2.11 28.90
C ASN A 187 -32.95 -1.29 28.54
N PRO A 188 -32.82 -0.04 29.06
CA PRO A 188 -31.74 0.87 28.67
C PRO A 188 -30.34 0.35 29.00
N SER A 189 -30.21 -0.59 29.96
CA SER A 189 -28.92 -1.17 30.37
C SER A 189 -28.16 -1.84 29.22
N VAL A 190 -28.87 -2.25 28.15
CA VAL A 190 -28.21 -2.88 26.99
C VAL A 190 -27.32 -1.91 26.21
N PHE A 191 -27.43 -0.60 26.45
CA PHE A 191 -26.64 0.46 25.82
C PHE A 191 -25.51 1.00 26.70
N ASP A 192 -25.25 0.37 27.86
CA ASP A 192 -24.21 0.82 28.80
C ASP A 192 -22.79 0.55 28.26
N THR A 193 -22.61 -0.52 27.47
CA THR A 193 -21.32 -0.92 26.88
C THR A 193 -21.47 -1.30 25.41
N GLN A 194 -20.36 -1.21 24.64
CA GLN A 194 -20.36 -1.65 23.24
C GLN A 194 -20.58 -3.15 23.12
N GLU A 195 -20.03 -3.95 24.04
CA GLU A 195 -20.22 -5.40 24.08
C GLU A 195 -21.71 -5.76 24.27
N SER A 196 -22.38 -5.11 25.21
CA SER A 196 -23.81 -5.33 25.42
C SER A 196 -24.64 -4.88 24.21
N PHE A 197 -24.31 -3.74 23.61
CA PHE A 197 -24.98 -3.28 22.39
C PHE A 197 -24.83 -4.30 21.26
N TYR A 198 -23.61 -4.80 21.06
CA TYR A 198 -23.31 -5.80 20.04
C TYR A 198 -24.11 -7.09 20.26
N ASN A 199 -24.01 -7.69 21.46
CA ASN A 199 -24.60 -8.99 21.76
C ASN A 199 -26.13 -8.97 21.87
N ASN A 200 -26.71 -7.88 22.37
CA ASN A 200 -28.14 -7.83 22.72
C ASN A 200 -28.98 -7.01 21.73
N VAL A 201 -28.39 -6.03 21.04
CA VAL A 201 -29.13 -5.07 20.22
C VAL A 201 -28.99 -5.37 18.73
N PHE A 202 -27.80 -5.19 18.16
CA PHE A 202 -27.65 -5.05 16.71
C PHE A 202 -26.71 -6.08 16.05
N GLY A 203 -25.66 -6.54 16.73
CA GLY A 203 -24.63 -7.40 16.16
C GLY A 203 -23.74 -6.69 15.12
N GLY A 204 -23.11 -7.47 14.26
CA GLY A 204 -22.27 -7.01 13.15
C GLY A 204 -23.00 -7.00 11.80
N LEU A 205 -22.39 -6.35 10.81
CA LEU A 205 -22.85 -6.35 9.42
C LEU A 205 -21.74 -6.88 8.51
N TYR A 206 -22.12 -7.76 7.59
CA TYR A 206 -21.32 -8.08 6.40
C TYR A 206 -21.89 -7.36 5.20
N ILE A 207 -21.03 -6.62 4.49
CA ILE A 207 -21.42 -5.78 3.37
C ILE A 207 -20.60 -6.21 2.16
N THR A 208 -21.29 -6.71 1.13
CA THR A 208 -20.67 -7.23 -0.10
C THR A 208 -21.49 -6.86 -1.33
N THR A 209 -20.91 -7.04 -2.52
CA THR A 209 -21.59 -6.97 -3.81
C THR A 209 -22.00 -8.37 -4.28
N THR A 210 -23.28 -8.52 -4.64
CA THR A 210 -23.86 -9.81 -5.11
C THR A 210 -24.24 -9.81 -6.58
N THR A 211 -24.18 -8.65 -7.25
CA THR A 211 -24.44 -8.53 -8.69
C THR A 211 -23.70 -7.32 -9.24
N GLY A 212 -23.25 -7.42 -10.49
CA GLY A 212 -22.43 -6.41 -11.15
C GLY A 212 -20.94 -6.62 -10.91
N THR A 213 -20.15 -6.23 -11.90
CA THR A 213 -18.69 -6.09 -11.82
C THR A 213 -18.31 -4.81 -12.54
N GLY A 214 -17.20 -4.19 -12.14
CA GLY A 214 -16.64 -3.02 -12.80
C GLY A 214 -16.37 -1.84 -11.88
N VAL A 215 -16.67 -1.93 -10.58
CA VAL A 215 -16.43 -0.85 -9.61
C VAL A 215 -15.99 -1.41 -8.27
N VAL A 216 -14.96 -0.79 -7.69
CA VAL A 216 -14.59 -0.94 -6.28
C VAL A 216 -14.57 0.44 -5.62
N LEU A 217 -15.36 0.60 -4.55
CA LEU A 217 -15.46 1.84 -3.76
C LEU A 217 -14.41 1.87 -2.65
N ASN A 218 -13.81 3.05 -2.39
CA ASN A 218 -12.98 3.32 -1.22
C ASN A 218 -13.85 3.90 -0.09
N VAL A 219 -14.37 3.03 0.76
CA VAL A 219 -15.33 3.36 1.81
C VAL A 219 -14.59 3.88 3.04
N TYR A 220 -14.82 5.14 3.41
CA TYR A 220 -14.19 5.75 4.60
C TYR A 220 -15.10 5.69 5.85
N ASN A 221 -16.41 5.52 5.65
CA ASN A 221 -17.37 5.50 6.74
C ASN A 221 -18.66 4.76 6.36
N THR A 222 -19.15 3.93 7.27
CA THR A 222 -20.51 3.34 7.19
C THR A 222 -21.29 3.74 8.43
N GLN A 223 -22.51 4.24 8.23
CA GLN A 223 -23.40 4.69 9.30
C GLN A 223 -24.83 4.21 9.10
N MET A 224 -25.51 3.90 10.19
CA MET A 224 -26.95 3.64 10.21
C MET A 224 -27.68 4.82 10.86
N ALA A 225 -28.76 5.25 10.24
CA ALA A 225 -29.63 6.31 10.73
C ALA A 225 -31.05 5.79 10.95
N VAL A 226 -31.60 6.04 12.14
CA VAL A 226 -33.01 5.79 12.49
C VAL A 226 -33.74 7.13 12.45
N TYR A 227 -34.68 7.26 11.52
CA TYR A 227 -35.51 8.46 11.35
C TYR A 227 -36.84 8.28 12.07
N TYR A 228 -37.29 9.32 12.76
CA TYR A 228 -38.56 9.30 13.48
C TYR A 228 -39.15 10.70 13.60
N THR A 229 -40.47 10.77 13.62
CA THR A 229 -41.23 12.01 13.79
C THR A 229 -41.66 12.15 15.25
N TYR A 230 -41.52 13.35 15.82
CA TYR A 230 -41.89 13.67 17.20
C TYR A 230 -42.74 14.95 17.27
N ARG A 231 -43.52 15.10 18.35
CA ARG A 231 -44.32 16.32 18.60
C ARG A 231 -43.45 17.40 19.25
N VAL A 232 -43.52 18.61 18.70
CA VAL A 232 -42.90 19.82 19.29
C VAL A 232 -43.94 20.61 20.07
N THR A 233 -45.13 20.74 19.50
CA THR A 233 -46.32 21.32 20.15
C THR A 233 -47.54 20.44 19.87
N ALA A 234 -48.72 20.82 20.37
CA ALA A 234 -49.96 20.08 20.10
C ALA A 234 -50.23 19.93 18.59
N ASP A 235 -49.95 20.98 17.81
CA ASP A 235 -50.28 21.08 16.39
C ASP A 235 -49.07 21.02 15.45
N SER A 236 -47.85 20.77 15.98
CA SER A 236 -46.62 20.75 15.19
C SER A 236 -45.75 19.52 15.46
N THR A 237 -45.22 18.95 14.37
CA THR A 237 -44.33 17.79 14.37
C THR A 237 -43.03 18.10 13.64
N GLN A 238 -41.92 17.48 14.07
CA GLN A 238 -40.62 17.55 13.40
C GLN A 238 -40.01 16.16 13.26
N THR A 239 -39.06 16.00 12.34
CA THR A 239 -38.29 14.76 12.16
C THR A 239 -36.95 14.89 12.87
N ALA A 240 -36.59 13.85 13.62
CA ALA A 240 -35.27 13.69 14.22
C ALA A 240 -34.57 12.44 13.68
N THR A 241 -33.29 12.29 14.00
CA THR A 241 -32.47 11.16 13.56
C THR A 241 -31.51 10.75 14.65
N GLU A 242 -31.47 9.46 14.96
CA GLU A 242 -30.39 8.86 15.75
C GLU A 242 -29.41 8.15 14.82
N THR A 243 -28.10 8.36 15.01
CA THR A 243 -27.05 7.82 14.13
C THR A 243 -26.09 6.93 14.90
N PHE A 244 -25.81 5.75 14.33
CA PHE A 244 -24.83 4.78 14.79
C PHE A 244 -23.75 4.66 13.72
N VAL A 245 -22.48 4.74 14.11
CA VAL A 245 -21.36 4.85 13.16
C VAL A 245 -20.32 3.77 13.38
N ASN A 246 -19.60 3.40 12.32
CA ASN A 246 -18.30 2.77 12.46
C ASN A 246 -17.25 3.80 12.91
N THR A 247 -16.36 3.44 13.83
CA THR A 247 -15.19 4.27 14.18
C THR A 247 -13.90 3.49 14.01
N SER A 248 -12.75 4.17 14.04
CA SER A 248 -11.41 3.55 13.93
C SER A 248 -11.07 2.54 15.00
N GLU A 249 -11.73 2.66 16.14
CA GLU A 249 -11.62 1.77 17.28
C GLU A 249 -12.61 0.60 17.19
N SER A 250 -13.31 0.44 16.06
CA SER A 250 -14.24 -0.68 15.86
C SER A 250 -13.53 -1.76 15.07
N TYR A 251 -13.63 -3.00 15.52
CA TYR A 251 -13.08 -4.10 14.75
C TYR A 251 -13.78 -4.20 13.40
N GLN A 252 -12.97 -4.33 12.36
CA GLN A 252 -13.40 -4.48 10.98
C GLN A 252 -12.56 -5.58 10.35
N VAL A 253 -13.20 -6.42 9.56
CA VAL A 253 -12.50 -7.43 8.76
C VAL A 253 -12.62 -7.00 7.32
N ASN A 254 -11.49 -6.68 6.72
CA ASN A 254 -11.41 -6.36 5.29
C ASN A 254 -11.13 -7.65 4.54
N HIS A 255 -12.09 -8.09 3.74
CA HIS A 255 -11.88 -9.22 2.86
C HIS A 255 -11.51 -8.73 1.47
N VAL A 256 -10.35 -9.20 1.03
CA VAL A 256 -9.77 -8.85 -0.26
C VAL A 256 -9.41 -10.15 -0.93
N LYS A 257 -10.11 -10.46 -2.01
CA LYS A 257 -9.86 -11.67 -2.80
C LYS A 257 -9.34 -11.29 -4.17
N ASN A 258 -8.08 -11.65 -4.43
CA ASN A 258 -7.49 -11.60 -5.74
C ASN A 258 -7.69 -12.96 -6.43
N SER A 259 -8.07 -12.96 -7.70
CA SER A 259 -8.27 -14.20 -8.48
C SER A 259 -7.74 -13.99 -9.89
N GLN A 260 -7.40 -15.09 -10.57
CA GLN A 260 -6.76 -15.02 -11.89
C GLN A 260 -5.45 -14.22 -11.90
N ILE A 261 -4.63 -14.33 -10.85
CA ILE A 261 -3.33 -13.63 -10.73
C ILE A 261 -2.12 -14.55 -10.96
N ALA A 262 -2.34 -15.85 -11.20
CA ALA A 262 -1.27 -16.85 -11.29
C ALA A 262 -0.26 -16.55 -12.41
N HIS A 263 -0.71 -15.95 -13.52
CA HIS A 263 0.18 -15.54 -14.61
C HIS A 263 1.16 -14.42 -14.22
N LEU A 264 0.83 -13.61 -13.20
CA LEU A 264 1.72 -12.57 -12.67
C LEU A 264 2.90 -13.16 -11.88
N LEU A 265 2.73 -14.37 -11.34
CA LEU A 265 3.73 -15.08 -10.52
C LEU A 265 4.70 -15.91 -11.36
N VAL A 266 4.44 -16.06 -12.66
CA VAL A 266 5.34 -16.78 -13.57
C VAL A 266 6.66 -16.01 -13.67
N PRO A 267 7.82 -16.66 -13.43
CA PRO A 267 9.12 -16.01 -13.54
C PRO A 267 9.30 -15.30 -14.89
N ASN A 268 9.79 -14.07 -14.85
CA ASN A 268 10.01 -13.25 -16.02
C ASN A 268 11.31 -12.45 -15.87
N ASP A 269 12.21 -12.61 -16.84
CA ASP A 269 13.56 -12.02 -16.82
C ASP A 269 13.59 -10.53 -17.23
N SER A 270 12.44 -9.94 -17.55
CA SER A 270 12.30 -8.55 -17.99
C SER A 270 11.38 -7.71 -17.10
N LEU A 271 10.35 -8.32 -16.52
CA LEU A 271 9.25 -7.62 -15.87
C LEU A 271 8.90 -8.23 -14.51
N ALA A 272 8.59 -7.38 -13.54
CA ALA A 272 8.02 -7.77 -12.25
C ALA A 272 6.76 -6.98 -11.96
N CYS A 273 5.84 -7.53 -11.16
CA CYS A 273 4.53 -6.91 -10.96
C CYS A 273 4.33 -6.46 -9.50
N VAL A 274 3.66 -5.32 -9.36
CA VAL A 274 3.09 -4.87 -8.09
C VAL A 274 1.59 -4.70 -8.28
N LYS A 275 0.78 -5.32 -7.41
CA LYS A 275 -0.69 -5.23 -7.41
C LYS A 275 -1.21 -5.05 -5.98
N SER A 276 -2.08 -4.06 -5.79
CA SER A 276 -2.81 -3.83 -4.55
C SER A 276 -4.33 -3.95 -4.73
N PRO A 277 -5.07 -4.10 -3.63
CA PRO A 277 -4.62 -4.55 -2.30
C PRO A 277 -4.27 -6.05 -2.28
N ALA A 278 -3.41 -6.45 -1.33
CA ALA A 278 -3.10 -7.86 -0.99
C ALA A 278 -2.88 -8.78 -2.20
N GLY A 279 -2.29 -8.24 -3.28
CA GLY A 279 -2.09 -8.95 -4.53
C GLY A 279 -0.69 -9.51 -4.60
N VAL A 280 0.15 -8.86 -5.41
CA VAL A 280 1.53 -9.27 -5.62
C VAL A 280 2.49 -8.11 -5.35
N MET A 281 3.71 -8.45 -4.96
CA MET A 281 4.82 -7.53 -4.78
C MET A 281 6.07 -8.04 -5.51
N THR A 282 7.01 -7.14 -5.76
CA THR A 282 8.28 -7.52 -6.40
C THR A 282 9.33 -7.81 -5.35
N GLN A 283 9.92 -8.99 -5.39
CA GLN A 283 11.09 -9.38 -4.61
C GLN A 283 12.37 -9.13 -5.42
N LEU A 284 13.39 -8.58 -4.78
CA LEU A 284 14.72 -8.35 -5.33
C LEU A 284 15.75 -9.03 -4.44
N THR A 285 16.60 -9.87 -5.02
CA THR A 285 17.63 -10.60 -4.26
C THR A 285 19.01 -10.29 -4.82
N ILE A 286 19.94 -9.88 -3.96
CA ILE A 286 21.37 -9.88 -4.26
C ILE A 286 21.99 -11.05 -3.49
N SER A 287 22.66 -11.94 -4.20
CA SER A 287 23.30 -13.11 -3.59
C SER A 287 24.45 -12.69 -2.68
N LYS A 288 24.63 -13.43 -1.59
CA LYS A 288 25.78 -13.25 -0.69
C LYS A 288 27.11 -13.48 -1.40
N GLU A 289 27.15 -14.30 -2.44
CA GLU A 289 28.34 -14.51 -3.28
C GLU A 289 28.69 -13.23 -4.03
N GLN A 290 27.72 -12.54 -4.65
CA GLN A 290 27.96 -11.24 -5.30
C GLN A 290 28.44 -10.18 -4.31
N PHE A 291 27.85 -10.11 -3.11
CA PHE A 291 28.37 -9.23 -2.07
C PHE A 291 29.75 -9.66 -1.57
N THR A 292 30.05 -10.95 -1.55
CA THR A 292 31.38 -11.40 -1.14
C THR A 292 32.39 -11.00 -2.20
N ASP A 293 32.10 -11.22 -3.48
CA ASP A 293 33.04 -10.96 -4.58
C ASP A 293 33.28 -9.46 -4.80
N ALA A 294 32.21 -8.65 -4.83
CA ALA A 294 32.34 -7.21 -5.05
C ALA A 294 33.07 -6.48 -3.90
N TYR A 295 33.01 -7.03 -2.68
CA TYR A 295 33.45 -6.34 -1.46
C TYR A 295 34.68 -6.95 -0.79
N THR A 296 34.87 -8.28 -0.84
CA THR A 296 35.97 -8.97 -0.13
C THR A 296 37.23 -9.11 -0.98
N SER A 297 37.16 -8.85 -2.29
CA SER A 297 38.37 -8.71 -3.14
C SER A 297 39.29 -7.57 -2.68
N THR A 298 38.76 -6.63 -1.89
CA THR A 298 39.44 -5.39 -1.47
C THR A 298 39.70 -5.29 0.04
N LEU A 299 39.14 -6.18 0.86
CA LEU A 299 39.28 -6.12 2.32
C LEU A 299 40.52 -6.90 2.77
N SER A 300 41.67 -6.24 2.82
CA SER A 300 42.71 -6.62 3.79
C SER A 300 42.23 -6.23 5.19
N SER A 301 42.74 -6.88 6.23
CA SER A 301 42.20 -6.83 7.60
C SER A 301 42.06 -5.43 8.24
N ASN A 302 42.59 -4.37 7.62
CA ASN A 302 42.75 -3.02 8.19
C ASN A 302 42.18 -1.89 7.30
N LEU A 303 41.43 -2.20 6.24
CA LEU A 303 40.82 -1.18 5.37
C LEU A 303 39.38 -0.91 5.78
N ALA A 304 39.08 0.35 6.10
CA ALA A 304 37.71 0.82 6.20
C ALA A 304 37.16 1.11 4.81
N TRP A 305 35.89 0.78 4.62
CA TRP A 305 35.25 0.76 3.32
C TRP A 305 33.85 1.36 3.43
N GLN A 306 33.46 2.17 2.44
CA GLN A 306 32.15 2.82 2.37
C GLN A 306 31.58 2.77 0.95
N ILE A 307 30.25 2.67 0.84
CA ILE A 307 29.53 2.94 -0.41
C ILE A 307 29.10 4.41 -0.39
N GLY A 308 29.73 5.22 -1.23
CA GLY A 308 29.31 6.60 -1.43
C GLY A 308 27.97 6.67 -2.16
N GLU A 309 27.80 5.82 -3.18
CA GLU A 309 26.64 5.90 -4.07
C GLU A 309 26.20 4.53 -4.59
N ALA A 310 24.88 4.32 -4.55
CA ALA A 310 24.17 3.19 -5.14
C ALA A 310 22.79 3.69 -5.62
N GLN A 311 22.73 4.25 -6.83
CA GLN A 311 21.48 4.78 -7.38
C GLN A 311 20.52 3.66 -7.74
N PHE A 312 19.29 3.73 -7.22
CA PHE A 312 18.23 2.78 -7.54
C PHE A 312 16.95 3.51 -7.93
N ASN A 313 16.58 3.36 -9.20
CA ASN A 313 15.33 3.88 -9.73
C ASN A 313 14.68 2.80 -10.60
N VAL A 314 13.36 2.78 -10.62
CA VAL A 314 12.60 1.74 -11.31
C VAL A 314 11.68 2.37 -12.33
N THR A 315 11.77 1.92 -13.57
CA THR A 315 10.86 2.33 -14.64
C THR A 315 9.69 1.36 -14.75
N ALA A 316 8.49 1.88 -14.98
CA ALA A 316 7.30 1.11 -15.27
C ALA A 316 7.12 0.89 -16.78
N GLU A 317 6.51 -0.24 -17.13
CA GLU A 317 6.03 -0.50 -18.48
C GLU A 317 4.92 0.48 -18.88
N LYS A 318 4.80 0.76 -20.18
CA LYS A 318 3.66 1.52 -20.68
C LYS A 318 2.41 0.66 -20.46
N PRO A 319 1.38 1.16 -19.76
CA PRO A 319 0.12 0.43 -19.59
C PRO A 319 -0.47 0.02 -20.94
N ALA A 320 -0.99 -1.21 -21.02
CA ALA A 320 -1.78 -1.65 -22.16
C ALA A 320 -3.06 -0.81 -22.27
N GLU A 321 -3.69 -0.79 -23.46
CA GLU A 321 -5.00 -0.16 -23.62
C GLU A 321 -6.07 -0.98 -22.90
N GLY A 322 -7.05 -0.30 -22.29
CA GLY A 322 -8.17 -0.94 -21.60
C GLY A 322 -7.88 -1.44 -20.19
N LEU A 323 -6.72 -1.11 -19.61
CA LEU A 323 -6.46 -1.37 -18.20
C LEU A 323 -7.34 -0.50 -17.30
N VAL A 324 -7.78 -1.11 -16.20
CA VAL A 324 -8.66 -0.48 -15.22
C VAL A 324 -7.86 0.02 -14.02
N LEU A 325 -6.82 -0.72 -13.64
CA LEU A 325 -5.92 -0.35 -12.56
C LEU A 325 -4.87 0.65 -13.03
N SER A 326 -4.63 1.67 -12.20
CA SER A 326 -3.53 2.63 -12.38
C SER A 326 -2.33 2.25 -11.51
N PRO A 327 -1.11 2.72 -11.84
CA PRO A 327 0.05 2.52 -10.99
C PRO A 327 -0.14 3.14 -9.59
N PRO A 328 0.35 2.48 -8.51
CA PRO A 328 0.27 3.02 -7.17
C PRO A 328 1.11 4.31 -7.05
N PRO A 329 0.73 5.27 -6.20
CA PRO A 329 1.41 6.56 -6.12
C PRO A 329 2.83 6.45 -5.56
N TYR A 330 3.09 5.50 -4.67
CA TYR A 330 4.39 5.28 -4.04
C TYR A 330 4.69 3.80 -3.93
N LEU A 331 5.97 3.46 -4.05
CA LEU A 331 6.52 2.16 -3.68
C LEU A 331 7.48 2.35 -2.50
N LEU A 332 7.53 1.36 -1.62
CA LEU A 332 8.49 1.27 -0.53
C LEU A 332 9.45 0.12 -0.81
N LEU A 333 10.75 0.39 -0.71
CA LEU A 333 11.82 -0.60 -0.76
C LEU A 333 12.32 -0.87 0.66
N LEU A 334 12.30 -2.13 1.09
CA LEU A 334 12.80 -2.56 2.40
C LEU A 334 13.14 -4.05 2.43
N PRO A 335 13.94 -4.53 3.40
CA PRO A 335 14.15 -5.96 3.62
C PRO A 335 12.83 -6.72 3.84
N GLN A 336 12.69 -7.88 3.21
CA GLN A 336 11.46 -8.67 3.28
C GLN A 336 11.11 -9.09 4.71
N ASP A 337 12.11 -9.44 5.51
CA ASP A 337 11.93 -9.84 6.91
C ASP A 337 11.49 -8.70 7.84
N SER A 338 11.59 -7.46 7.38
CA SER A 338 11.21 -6.25 8.13
C SER A 338 9.79 -5.77 7.81
N VAL A 339 9.13 -6.31 6.78
CA VAL A 339 7.81 -5.84 6.32
C VAL A 339 6.77 -5.86 7.43
N LYS A 340 6.69 -6.96 8.19
CA LYS A 340 5.69 -7.13 9.24
C LYS A 340 5.86 -6.09 10.36
N SER A 341 7.04 -6.03 10.98
CA SER A 341 7.33 -5.10 12.06
C SER A 341 7.24 -3.64 11.61
N PHE A 342 7.66 -3.33 10.38
CA PHE A 342 7.57 -1.98 9.83
C PHE A 342 6.14 -1.43 9.88
N PHE A 343 5.15 -2.23 9.49
CA PHE A 343 3.75 -1.79 9.48
C PHE A 343 3.06 -1.89 10.84
N GLU A 344 3.30 -2.96 11.61
CA GLU A 344 2.71 -3.13 12.94
C GLU A 344 3.19 -2.04 13.92
N GLU A 345 4.46 -1.63 13.81
CA GLU A 345 5.08 -0.59 14.65
C GLU A 345 4.90 0.84 14.09
N GLU A 346 4.15 1.02 13.00
CA GLU A 346 3.90 2.31 12.34
C GLU A 346 5.19 3.07 11.94
N GLN A 347 6.21 2.34 11.49
CA GLN A 347 7.49 2.93 11.07
C GLN A 347 7.36 3.71 9.75
N THR A 348 8.34 4.57 9.49
CA THR A 348 8.47 5.36 8.25
C THR A 348 9.89 5.25 7.70
N GLU A 349 10.12 5.72 6.47
CA GLU A 349 11.46 5.88 5.91
C GLU A 349 12.34 6.83 6.74
N LEU A 350 11.72 7.72 7.52
CA LEU A 350 12.44 8.65 8.41
C LEU A 350 12.90 7.98 9.71
N SER A 351 12.13 7.03 10.25
CA SER A 351 12.51 6.25 11.43
C SER A 351 13.43 5.07 11.09
N GLN A 352 13.39 4.58 9.85
CA GLN A 352 14.26 3.52 9.32
C GLN A 352 15.12 3.98 8.13
N PRO A 353 15.91 5.07 8.26
CA PRO A 353 16.61 5.71 7.14
C PRO A 353 17.78 4.90 6.58
N LYS A 354 18.07 3.74 7.19
CA LYS A 354 19.11 2.82 6.75
C LYS A 354 18.56 1.63 5.98
N THR A 355 17.28 1.29 6.15
CA THR A 355 16.71 0.04 5.64
C THR A 355 15.40 0.24 4.87
N ALA A 356 14.72 1.38 5.00
CA ALA A 356 13.48 1.67 4.29
C ALA A 356 13.64 2.91 3.40
N PHE A 357 13.30 2.77 2.12
CA PHE A 357 13.41 3.82 1.11
C PHE A 357 12.07 4.00 0.42
N LEU A 358 11.49 5.19 0.56
CA LEU A 358 10.25 5.57 -0.12
C LEU A 358 10.57 6.17 -1.48
N SER A 359 9.85 5.75 -2.52
CA SER A 359 10.00 6.34 -3.84
C SER A 359 9.52 7.80 -3.89
N SER A 360 9.94 8.54 -4.91
CA SER A 360 9.18 9.70 -5.37
C SER A 360 7.74 9.30 -5.73
N THR A 361 6.82 10.28 -5.78
CA THR A 361 5.50 10.04 -6.35
C THR A 361 5.66 9.54 -7.79
N TYR A 362 4.88 8.52 -8.18
CA TYR A 362 4.87 8.00 -9.53
C TYR A 362 4.67 9.13 -10.55
N ASN A 363 5.59 9.24 -11.51
CA ASN A 363 5.51 10.23 -12.57
C ASN A 363 5.04 9.54 -13.85
N ILE A 364 3.86 9.90 -14.36
CA ILE A 364 3.29 9.26 -15.56
C ILE A 364 4.07 9.59 -16.85
N SER A 365 4.72 10.75 -16.92
CA SER A 365 5.48 11.19 -18.09
C SER A 365 6.79 10.40 -18.23
N SER A 366 7.53 10.24 -17.13
CA SER A 366 8.76 9.43 -17.11
C SER A 366 8.52 7.95 -16.83
N ARG A 367 7.34 7.58 -16.31
CA ARG A 367 6.95 6.24 -15.84
C ARG A 367 7.98 5.67 -14.87
N GLU A 368 8.26 6.41 -13.80
CA GLU A 368 9.38 6.08 -12.92
C GLU A 368 9.04 6.25 -11.44
N TYR A 369 9.62 5.37 -10.63
CA TYR A 369 9.75 5.47 -9.19
C TYR A 369 11.21 5.70 -8.83
N LYS A 370 11.53 6.84 -8.20
CA LYS A 370 12.91 7.18 -7.85
C LYS A 370 13.17 6.93 -6.37
N PHE A 371 14.13 6.08 -6.03
CA PHE A 371 14.58 5.88 -4.64
C PHE A 371 15.89 6.62 -4.34
N SER A 372 16.55 7.14 -5.38
CA SER A 372 17.85 7.83 -5.29
C SER A 372 18.93 6.88 -4.74
N ASN A 373 19.67 7.28 -3.71
CA ASN A 373 20.84 6.54 -3.22
C ASN A 373 20.46 5.56 -2.10
N ILE A 374 20.53 4.25 -2.39
CA ILE A 374 20.26 3.17 -1.41
C ILE A 374 21.55 2.65 -0.74
N SER A 375 22.68 3.35 -0.84
CA SER A 375 23.97 2.89 -0.32
C SER A 375 23.93 2.50 1.16
N ARG A 376 23.16 3.23 1.97
CA ARG A 376 22.98 2.96 3.40
C ARG A 376 22.36 1.60 3.66
N LEU A 377 21.44 1.15 2.79
CA LEU A 377 20.83 -0.17 2.88
C LEU A 377 21.86 -1.27 2.66
N LEU A 378 22.63 -1.13 1.58
CA LEU A 378 23.67 -2.10 1.24
C LEU A 378 24.73 -2.16 2.34
N MET A 379 25.17 -1.01 2.85
CA MET A 379 26.14 -0.93 3.96
C MET A 379 25.61 -1.54 5.25
N GLU A 380 24.34 -1.30 5.62
CA GLU A 380 23.74 -1.87 6.82
C GLU A 380 23.61 -3.40 6.70
N HIS A 381 23.25 -3.91 5.52
CA HIS A 381 23.24 -5.36 5.25
C HIS A 381 24.63 -5.98 5.41
N ILE A 382 25.64 -5.39 4.80
CA ILE A 382 27.03 -5.88 4.88
C ILE A 382 27.51 -5.88 6.32
N LYS A 383 27.34 -4.76 7.03
CA LYS A 383 27.74 -4.62 8.43
C LYS A 383 27.16 -5.72 9.32
N ASN A 384 25.88 -6.04 9.13
CA ASN A 384 25.17 -6.98 9.99
C ASN A 384 25.36 -8.45 9.59
N ASN A 385 25.91 -8.73 8.40
CA ASN A 385 26.05 -10.09 7.86
C ASN A 385 27.48 -10.41 7.40
N THR A 386 28.49 -9.65 7.84
CA THR A 386 29.90 -9.98 7.59
C THR A 386 30.41 -10.94 8.64
N GLU A 387 30.90 -12.09 8.20
CA GLU A 387 31.57 -13.11 9.01
C GLU A 387 32.99 -13.36 8.49
N LYS A 388 33.78 -14.20 9.18
CA LYS A 388 35.13 -14.59 8.75
C LYS A 388 35.21 -16.10 8.56
N ASP A 389 35.85 -16.52 7.46
CA ASP A 389 36.13 -17.93 7.21
C ASP A 389 37.25 -18.47 8.13
N ALA A 390 37.60 -19.76 7.99
CA ALA A 390 38.65 -20.39 8.78
C ALA A 390 40.04 -19.76 8.61
N ASN A 391 40.26 -19.02 7.51
CA ASN A 391 41.51 -18.31 7.21
C ASN A 391 41.44 -16.83 7.63
N GLY A 392 40.35 -16.39 8.26
CA GLY A 392 40.13 -15.02 8.67
C GLY A 392 39.66 -14.08 7.55
N LYS A 393 39.35 -14.60 6.35
CA LYS A 393 38.86 -13.80 5.22
C LYS A 393 37.39 -13.43 5.45
N PRO A 394 37.02 -12.15 5.33
CA PRO A 394 35.62 -11.74 5.46
C PRO A 394 34.78 -12.34 4.32
N TYR A 395 33.54 -12.71 4.61
CA TYR A 395 32.51 -13.08 3.64
C TYR A 395 31.12 -12.65 4.14
N ILE A 396 30.17 -12.48 3.21
CA ILE A 396 28.79 -12.19 3.57
C ILE A 396 28.03 -13.50 3.77
N SER A 397 27.39 -13.67 4.93
CA SER A 397 26.75 -14.94 5.29
C SER A 397 25.32 -15.09 4.78
N LYS A 398 24.64 -13.99 4.44
CA LYS A 398 23.22 -13.95 4.07
C LYS A 398 22.96 -13.12 2.82
N ASP A 399 22.08 -13.63 1.95
CA ASP A 399 21.55 -12.89 0.81
C ASP A 399 20.78 -11.64 1.28
N LEU A 400 20.85 -10.57 0.49
CA LEU A 400 19.96 -9.43 0.70
C LEU A 400 18.67 -9.66 -0.08
N VAL A 401 17.56 -9.86 0.64
CA VAL A 401 16.23 -10.02 0.05
C VAL A 401 15.39 -8.79 0.37
N LEU A 402 15.12 -7.98 -0.66
CA LEU A 402 14.30 -6.79 -0.60
C LEU A 402 12.94 -7.04 -1.24
N VAL A 403 11.98 -6.20 -0.88
CA VAL A 403 10.69 -6.12 -1.58
C VAL A 403 10.35 -4.70 -1.97
N LEU A 404 9.65 -4.57 -3.08
CA LEU A 404 8.96 -3.37 -3.55
C LEU A 404 7.47 -3.58 -3.42
N LEU A 405 6.84 -2.85 -2.51
CA LEU A 405 5.41 -2.95 -2.23
C LEU A 405 4.75 -1.56 -2.23
N PRO A 406 3.44 -1.48 -2.53
CA PRO A 406 2.75 -0.21 -2.67
C PRO A 406 2.32 0.34 -1.31
N VAL A 407 2.54 1.64 -1.09
CA VAL A 407 2.20 2.30 0.18
C VAL A 407 1.38 3.58 0.00
N LYS A 408 0.56 3.88 1.00
CA LYS A 408 -0.10 5.19 1.16
C LYS A 408 0.74 6.06 2.08
N ARG A 409 1.24 7.17 1.53
CA ARG A 409 1.96 8.20 2.30
C ARG A 409 0.99 9.21 2.89
N GLN A 410 1.08 9.44 4.20
CA GLN A 410 0.41 10.57 4.85
C GLN A 410 1.45 11.60 5.27
N LEU A 411 1.15 12.87 4.96
CA LEU A 411 2.04 14.00 5.18
C LEU A 411 1.60 14.81 6.41
N GLY A 412 2.57 15.24 7.20
CA GLY A 412 2.44 16.34 8.15
C GLY A 412 3.12 17.59 7.60
N GLY A 413 2.70 18.78 8.07
CA GLY A 413 3.21 20.06 7.56
C GLY A 413 2.55 20.49 6.24
N SER A 414 3.10 21.52 5.60
CA SER A 414 2.52 22.12 4.39
C SER A 414 3.60 22.57 3.40
N GLY A 415 3.36 22.39 2.10
CA GLY A 415 4.28 22.85 1.06
C GLY A 415 5.63 22.14 1.12
N SER A 416 6.73 22.91 1.05
CA SER A 416 8.10 22.39 1.02
C SER A 416 8.59 21.78 2.33
N THR A 417 7.88 21.96 3.44
CA THR A 417 8.22 21.37 4.75
C THR A 417 7.42 20.10 5.04
N ALA A 418 6.70 19.56 4.06
CA ALA A 418 5.91 18.36 4.23
C ALA A 418 6.82 17.15 4.48
N TYR A 419 6.53 16.40 5.55
CA TYR A 419 7.27 15.20 5.93
C TYR A 419 6.31 14.03 6.16
N THR A 420 6.84 12.81 6.09
CA THR A 420 6.03 11.61 6.28
C THR A 420 5.70 11.44 7.76
N ILE A 421 4.40 11.42 8.09
CA ILE A 421 3.92 11.12 9.45
C ILE A 421 3.51 9.66 9.59
N ARG A 422 3.05 9.02 8.51
CA ARG A 422 2.62 7.62 8.47
C ARG A 422 2.81 7.04 7.08
N LEU A 423 3.22 5.78 7.04
CA LEU A 423 3.16 4.91 5.86
C LEU A 423 2.25 3.72 6.17
N ASN A 424 1.21 3.54 5.37
CA ASN A 424 0.33 2.37 5.47
C ASN A 424 0.43 1.54 4.19
N ASN A 425 0.10 0.24 4.27
CA ASN A 425 -0.14 -0.54 3.05
C ASN A 425 -1.16 0.18 2.14
N PHE A 426 -0.92 0.15 0.84
CA PHE A 426 -1.83 0.77 -0.11
C PHE A 426 -3.04 -0.14 -0.35
N LEU A 427 -4.20 0.25 0.18
CA LEU A 427 -5.42 -0.54 0.06
C LEU A 427 -6.16 -0.32 -1.25
N PHE A 428 -6.02 0.85 -1.87
CA PHE A 428 -6.80 1.15 -3.06
C PHE A 428 -6.32 0.30 -4.25
N PRO A 429 -7.23 -0.17 -5.13
CA PRO A 429 -6.85 -1.01 -6.27
C PRO A 429 -5.85 -0.30 -7.20
N ALA A 430 -4.70 -0.93 -7.40
CA ALA A 430 -3.65 -0.45 -8.30
C ALA A 430 -2.81 -1.61 -8.84
N GLY A 431 -2.17 -1.37 -9.98
CA GLY A 431 -1.38 -2.35 -10.70
C GLY A 431 -0.29 -1.67 -11.51
N VAL A 432 0.93 -2.22 -11.48
CA VAL A 432 2.04 -1.78 -12.32
C VAL A 432 3.01 -2.91 -12.62
N LYS A 433 3.45 -2.97 -13.88
CA LYS A 433 4.62 -3.76 -14.32
C LYS A 433 5.87 -2.91 -14.28
N LEU A 434 6.89 -3.40 -13.61
CA LEU A 434 8.19 -2.78 -13.41
C LEU A 434 9.21 -3.43 -14.34
N LYS A 435 9.98 -2.61 -15.06
CA LYS A 435 11.07 -3.04 -15.95
C LYS A 435 12.33 -3.32 -15.15
N LEU A 436 12.37 -4.43 -14.45
CA LEU A 436 13.47 -4.86 -13.58
C LEU A 436 14.13 -6.13 -14.12
N GLY A 437 14.45 -6.11 -15.41
CA GLY A 437 14.97 -7.26 -16.12
C GLY A 437 16.49 -7.40 -16.10
N THR A 438 16.96 -8.64 -16.11
CA THR A 438 18.38 -8.98 -16.38
C THR A 438 18.72 -8.74 -17.84
N LYS A 439 17.77 -8.98 -18.77
CA LYS A 439 17.95 -8.78 -20.21
C LYS A 439 18.12 -7.31 -20.61
N ASP A 440 17.45 -6.40 -19.90
CA ASP A 440 17.51 -4.96 -20.15
C ASP A 440 18.59 -4.25 -19.31
N LYS A 441 19.38 -5.00 -18.53
CA LYS A 441 20.37 -4.49 -17.54
C LYS A 441 19.78 -3.51 -16.51
N THR A 442 18.46 -3.49 -16.33
CA THR A 442 17.78 -2.54 -15.42
C THR A 442 17.70 -3.04 -13.98
N ALA A 443 17.87 -4.34 -13.75
CA ALA A 443 18.07 -4.92 -12.42
C ALA A 443 19.54 -4.84 -11.96
N ARG A 444 20.23 -3.73 -12.25
CA ARG A 444 21.63 -3.54 -11.87
C ARG A 444 21.81 -2.21 -11.15
N ILE A 445 22.64 -2.22 -10.13
CA ILE A 445 23.05 -1.01 -9.43
C ILE A 445 24.56 -0.86 -9.60
N GLY A 446 24.97 0.29 -10.12
CA GLY A 446 26.36 0.73 -10.03
C GLY A 446 26.65 1.15 -8.60
N VAL A 447 27.69 0.57 -8.02
CA VAL A 447 28.14 0.85 -6.65
C VAL A 447 29.46 1.59 -6.73
N TYR A 448 29.49 2.83 -6.23
CA TYR A 448 30.72 3.59 -6.05
C TYR A 448 31.20 3.42 -4.62
N SER A 449 32.37 2.81 -4.47
CA SER A 449 32.98 2.54 -3.17
C SER A 449 34.31 3.25 -3.00
N MET A 450 34.61 3.59 -1.75
CA MET A 450 35.87 4.22 -1.35
C MET A 450 36.52 3.34 -0.28
N THR A 451 37.82 3.10 -0.40
CA THR A 451 38.62 2.44 0.64
C THR A 451 39.65 3.42 1.19
N TYR A 452 39.89 3.33 2.49
CA TYR A 452 40.92 4.11 3.19
C TYR A 452 41.54 3.26 4.30
N THR A 453 42.79 3.56 4.65
CA THR A 453 43.50 2.93 5.77
C THR A 453 43.06 3.56 7.08
N ASP A 454 42.48 2.77 7.99
CA ASP A 454 42.31 3.19 9.38
C ASP A 454 43.70 3.19 10.05
N ASN A 455 44.14 4.35 10.56
CA ASN A 455 45.35 4.48 11.38
C ASN A 455 45.13 4.02 12.81
#